data_AF-A0A2M7V3P7-F1
#
_entry.id   AF-A0A2M7V3P7-F1
#
_cell.length_a   1.000
_cell.length_b   1.000
_cell.length_c   1.000
_cell.angle_alpha   90.00
_cell.angle_beta   90.00
_cell.angle_gamma   90.00
#
_symmetry.space_group_name_H-M   'P 1'
#
loop_
_entity.id
_entity.type
_entity.pdbx_description
1 polymer ?
#
loop_
_entity_poly.entity_id
_entity_poly.type
_entity_poly.pdbx_seq_one_letter_code
_entity_poly.pdbx_strand_id
1 'polypeptide(L)'
;PADQNTKSVDECTDLGYGTSCTYCSNTCTVETVDAQAYCGNEQIDKKDFNVYESCEKLADGSIIRRDSQGNIQTLNCNSYEYGSVSCTNSCTNFVNGCFNCGTSDTGAEAYVSLVNPMLAPNSAFPFTDIFRIGLDKQGFLGDISVPTRMLTNLYDQGSPFLGVMKNIPLTGGIGGINTIETNNQCNATCTDGSCGKGYYITFGQLTSVSDQGWRNFEQFPYTVSGQISTVSNEYVVSPSVPEGSIRVVIRWGAAEESQGANMRGYVYTRPNGAGDTSTSLLAGPVDTILHPDYLCKEAVVSGNASIPSGCSADQGMLYIHPETGLTNTFVQASTMNFGDAYSVSEEPLAFAVRNQDGPIAPWKNQTILVDVYTYHAGQTINSIFTPTFSYQIKTAASTSSNEGAQWWHVFTLVPKSKLLTSEIVNGSATDIEGTEYALVPIQSLETDDCEFHNNIYTNKIDCS
;
A
#
# COMPACT_ATOMS: atom_id res chain seq x y z
N PRO A 1 43.52 -26.07 57.75
CA PRO A 1 43.80 -25.31 56.51
C PRO A 1 42.62 -24.38 56.23
N ALA A 2 42.78 -23.08 56.51
CA ALA A 2 41.83 -22.08 56.02
C ALA A 2 42.05 -22.00 54.50
N ASP A 3 41.07 -22.44 53.71
CA ASP A 3 41.15 -22.33 52.26
C ASP A 3 41.30 -20.85 51.90
N GLN A 4 42.36 -20.53 51.16
CA GLN A 4 42.80 -19.17 50.80
C GLN A 4 41.79 -18.37 49.93
N ASN A 5 40.56 -18.86 49.79
CA ASN A 5 39.51 -18.27 48.95
C ASN A 5 38.17 -18.03 49.69
N THR A 6 38.15 -18.05 51.03
CA THR A 6 36.93 -17.74 51.80
C THR A 6 36.98 -16.32 52.37
N LYS A 7 36.10 -15.43 51.89
CA LYS A 7 35.91 -14.09 52.45
C LYS A 7 35.30 -14.18 53.85
N SER A 8 35.68 -13.27 54.73
CA SER A 8 35.10 -13.04 56.07
C SER A 8 33.91 -12.09 56.01
N VAL A 9 33.10 -12.05 57.07
CA VAL A 9 31.91 -11.17 57.14
C VAL A 9 32.28 -9.69 56.97
N ASP A 10 33.41 -9.28 57.55
CA ASP A 10 33.92 -7.90 57.50
C ASP A 10 34.43 -7.51 56.11
N GLU A 11 34.76 -8.50 55.26
CA GLU A 11 35.11 -8.27 53.84
C GLU A 11 33.86 -8.17 52.95
N CYS A 12 32.68 -8.43 53.50
CA CYS A 12 31.39 -8.29 52.84
C CYS A 12 30.56 -7.11 53.39
N THR A 13 31.15 -6.25 54.23
CA THR A 13 30.59 -4.97 54.65
C THR A 13 31.11 -3.86 53.71
N ASP A 14 30.26 -2.89 53.34
CA ASP A 14 30.57 -1.79 52.40
C ASP A 14 30.78 -2.22 50.94
N LEU A 15 29.86 -3.05 50.43
CA LEU A 15 29.82 -3.44 49.03
C LEU A 15 29.51 -2.26 48.11
N GLY A 16 30.28 -2.16 47.01
CA GLY A 16 30.01 -1.20 45.94
C GLY A 16 28.68 -1.51 45.24
N TYR A 17 28.08 -0.50 44.64
CA TYR A 17 26.79 -0.61 43.96
C TYR A 17 26.72 -1.82 43.01
N GLY A 18 25.65 -2.62 43.14
CA GLY A 18 25.40 -3.80 42.30
C GLY A 18 26.39 -4.97 42.50
N THR A 19 27.16 -4.96 43.60
CA THR A 19 28.06 -6.08 43.94
C THR A 19 27.45 -6.98 45.00
N SER A 20 27.75 -8.28 44.89
CA SER A 20 27.37 -9.31 45.85
C SER A 20 28.62 -9.91 46.47
N CYS A 21 28.58 -10.23 47.76
CA CYS A 21 29.69 -10.85 48.47
C CYS A 21 29.23 -12.11 49.18
N THR A 22 29.90 -13.22 48.87
CA THR A 22 29.64 -14.51 49.47
C THR A 22 30.73 -14.83 50.49
N TYR A 23 30.32 -15.15 51.72
CA TYR A 23 31.20 -15.57 52.81
C TYR A 23 30.68 -16.85 53.46
N CYS A 24 31.55 -17.49 54.27
CA CYS A 24 31.16 -18.64 55.09
C CYS A 24 30.86 -18.14 56.50
N SER A 25 29.63 -18.32 56.96
CA SER A 25 29.19 -17.86 58.28
C SER A 25 29.91 -18.61 59.41
N ASN A 26 29.77 -18.10 60.64
CA ASN A 26 30.30 -18.74 61.85
C ASN A 26 29.66 -20.12 62.14
N THR A 27 28.58 -20.47 61.43
CA THR A 27 27.95 -21.80 61.47
C THR A 27 28.29 -22.67 60.25
N CYS A 28 29.32 -22.29 59.48
CA CYS A 28 29.75 -22.96 58.25
C CYS A 28 28.66 -23.04 57.16
N THR A 29 27.77 -22.04 57.10
CA THR A 29 26.80 -21.89 56.02
C THR A 29 27.29 -20.84 55.02
N VAL A 30 27.16 -21.13 53.73
CA VAL A 30 27.46 -20.14 52.69
C VAL A 30 26.35 -19.10 52.68
N GLU A 31 26.71 -17.84 52.91
CA GLU A 31 25.79 -16.70 52.91
C GLU A 31 26.23 -15.71 51.83
N THR A 32 25.27 -15.13 51.12
CA THR A 32 25.50 -14.07 50.13
C THR A 32 24.81 -12.80 50.63
N VAL A 33 25.56 -11.71 50.69
CA VAL A 33 25.07 -10.37 51.02
C VAL A 33 25.22 -9.50 49.79
N ASP A 34 24.14 -8.85 49.39
CA ASP A 34 24.12 -7.88 48.29
C ASP A 34 24.35 -6.47 48.84
N ALA A 35 24.92 -5.59 48.00
CA ALA A 35 25.04 -4.18 48.33
C ALA A 35 23.67 -3.57 48.69
N GLN A 36 23.64 -2.67 49.67
CA GLN A 36 22.41 -1.97 50.07
C GLN A 36 21.81 -1.16 48.90
N ALA A 37 22.66 -0.69 47.99
CA ALA A 37 22.28 -0.03 46.75
C ALA A 37 22.45 -1.00 45.56
N TYR A 38 21.34 -1.39 44.93
CA TYR A 38 21.35 -2.34 43.82
C TYR A 38 20.15 -2.16 42.87
N CYS A 39 20.44 -2.24 41.57
CA CYS A 39 19.41 -2.23 40.52
C CYS A 39 18.51 -3.47 40.63
N GLY A 40 17.20 -3.26 40.60
CA GLY A 40 16.16 -4.28 40.72
C GLY A 40 15.52 -4.37 42.11
N ASN A 41 15.74 -3.38 42.99
CA ASN A 41 15.20 -3.37 44.36
C ASN A 41 13.93 -2.52 44.54
N GLU A 42 13.40 -2.01 43.44
CA GLU A 42 12.22 -1.12 43.39
C GLU A 42 12.40 0.24 44.10
N GLN A 43 13.64 0.63 44.40
CA GLN A 43 13.99 1.92 45.02
C GLN A 43 15.09 2.62 44.21
N ILE A 44 15.03 3.95 44.11
CA ILE A 44 16.13 4.71 43.47
C ILE A 44 17.27 4.87 44.46
N ASP A 45 18.32 4.10 44.24
CA ASP A 45 19.48 4.06 45.12
C ASP A 45 20.52 5.13 44.81
N LYS A 46 21.28 5.50 45.85
CA LYS A 46 22.43 6.38 45.74
C LYS A 46 23.68 5.55 45.45
N LYS A 47 24.30 5.75 44.28
CA LYS A 47 25.52 5.05 43.85
C LYS A 47 26.77 5.66 44.46
N ASP A 48 26.84 6.99 44.49
CA ASP A 48 27.98 7.77 44.98
C ASP A 48 27.52 9.12 45.57
N PHE A 49 28.46 9.96 46.04
CA PHE A 49 28.17 11.31 46.51
C PHE A 49 27.41 12.13 45.44
N ASN A 50 26.12 12.33 45.67
CA ASN A 50 25.15 12.99 44.78
C ASN A 50 24.90 12.32 43.42
N VAL A 51 25.28 11.05 43.26
CA VAL A 51 24.94 10.26 42.07
C VAL A 51 23.92 9.19 42.47
N TYR A 52 22.78 9.20 41.80
CA TYR A 52 21.71 8.21 41.99
C TYR A 52 21.55 7.36 40.74
N GLU A 53 20.84 6.25 40.85
CA GLU A 53 20.24 5.58 39.70
C GLU A 53 19.42 6.55 38.86
N SER A 54 19.51 6.37 37.54
CA SER A 54 18.73 7.13 36.59
C SER A 54 17.28 6.67 36.54
N CYS A 55 17.02 5.42 36.93
CA CYS A 55 15.72 4.77 36.92
C CYS A 55 15.76 3.46 37.69
N GLU A 56 14.61 2.91 38.04
CA GLU A 56 14.44 1.56 38.61
C GLU A 56 13.14 0.93 38.09
N LYS A 57 13.10 -0.38 37.88
CA LYS A 57 11.94 -1.10 37.36
C LYS A 57 11.14 -1.72 38.52
N LEU A 58 9.83 -1.44 38.55
CA LEU A 58 8.91 -2.06 39.50
C LEU A 58 8.42 -3.43 39.01
N ALA A 59 7.91 -4.26 39.92
CA ALA A 59 7.32 -5.57 39.59
C ALA A 59 6.17 -5.51 38.58
N ASP A 60 5.43 -4.39 38.52
CA ASP A 60 4.34 -4.18 37.54
C ASP A 60 4.85 -3.81 36.13
N GLY A 61 6.16 -3.65 35.96
CA GLY A 61 6.81 -3.30 34.71
C GLY A 61 6.96 -1.80 34.46
N SER A 62 6.42 -0.93 35.31
CA SER A 62 6.66 0.51 35.26
C SER A 62 8.07 0.87 35.72
N ILE A 63 8.51 2.09 35.40
CA ILE A 63 9.84 2.59 35.77
C ILE A 63 9.68 3.78 36.71
N ILE A 64 10.33 3.76 37.87
CA ILE A 64 10.47 4.96 38.70
C ILE A 64 11.74 5.72 38.33
N ARG A 65 11.70 7.05 38.42
CA ARG A 65 12.85 7.93 38.16
C ARG A 65 12.78 9.17 39.05
N ARG A 66 13.94 9.72 39.39
CA ARG A 66 14.05 11.01 40.08
C ARG A 66 13.99 12.18 39.09
N ASP A 67 13.09 13.14 39.32
CA ASP A 67 12.99 14.38 38.52
C ASP A 67 14.05 15.42 38.93
N SER A 68 14.07 16.58 38.26
CA SER A 68 15.05 17.65 38.52
C SER A 68 14.86 18.32 39.89
N GLN A 69 13.72 18.13 40.55
CA GLN A 69 13.41 18.61 41.88
C GLN A 69 13.67 17.56 42.97
N GLY A 70 14.03 16.33 42.59
CA GLY A 70 14.34 15.24 43.51
C GLY A 70 13.15 14.34 43.86
N ASN A 71 11.98 14.53 43.26
CA ASN A 71 10.82 13.68 43.51
C ASN A 71 10.90 12.40 42.67
N ILE A 72 10.36 11.31 43.22
CA ILE A 72 10.20 10.05 42.48
C ILE A 72 8.93 10.14 41.64
N GLN A 73 9.08 9.93 40.33
CA GLN A 73 7.97 9.82 39.37
C GLN A 73 7.90 8.41 38.83
N THR A 74 6.69 7.86 38.74
CA THR A 74 6.43 6.60 38.04
C THR A 74 6.12 6.90 36.58
N LEU A 75 6.89 6.31 35.69
CA LEU A 75 6.82 6.44 34.24
C LEU A 75 6.35 5.12 33.64
N ASN A 76 5.36 5.21 32.76
CA ASN A 76 4.84 4.13 31.96
C ASN A 76 4.25 4.70 30.67
N CYS A 77 3.88 3.83 29.73
CA CYS A 77 3.26 4.25 28.48
C CYS A 77 1.72 4.24 28.53
N ASN A 78 1.08 4.28 29.71
CA ASN A 78 -0.38 4.15 29.81
C ASN A 78 -1.13 5.34 29.17
N SER A 79 -0.48 6.50 29.05
CA SER A 79 -1.00 7.68 28.37
C SER A 79 -0.59 7.76 26.90
N TYR A 80 0.02 6.70 26.37
CA TYR A 80 0.51 6.61 25.01
C TYR A 80 -0.11 5.41 24.30
N GLU A 81 -0.18 5.48 22.98
CA GLU A 81 -0.71 4.36 22.17
C GLU A 81 0.27 3.19 22.07
N TYR A 82 1.56 3.50 22.01
CA TYR A 82 2.60 2.52 21.74
C TYR A 82 3.86 2.80 22.55
N GLY A 83 4.74 1.79 22.55
CA GLY A 83 6.07 1.86 23.10
C GLY A 83 6.21 1.21 24.47
N SER A 84 7.41 1.35 25.02
CA SER A 84 7.73 0.91 26.37
C SER A 84 8.74 1.87 26.99
N VAL A 85 8.76 1.89 28.31
CA VAL A 85 9.86 2.47 29.09
C VAL A 85 10.82 1.35 29.46
N SER A 86 12.11 1.65 29.47
CA SER A 86 13.11 0.70 29.95
C SER A 86 14.19 1.38 30.77
N CYS A 87 14.70 0.62 31.73
CA CYS A 87 15.85 0.99 32.52
C CYS A 87 16.96 -0.01 32.25
N THR A 88 18.09 0.47 31.72
CA THR A 88 19.18 -0.36 31.19
C THR A 88 20.52 0.02 31.82
N ASN A 89 21.56 -0.76 31.52
CA ASN A 89 22.92 -0.57 32.02
C ASN A 89 22.98 -0.48 33.55
N SER A 90 22.39 -1.47 34.24
CA SER A 90 22.36 -1.52 35.71
C SER A 90 21.80 -0.22 36.32
N CYS A 91 20.63 0.20 35.85
CA CYS A 91 19.91 1.37 36.33
C CYS A 91 20.66 2.71 36.15
N THR A 92 21.56 2.78 35.17
CA THR A 92 22.25 4.03 34.80
C THR A 92 21.63 4.73 33.60
N ASN A 93 20.84 4.04 32.79
CA ASN A 93 20.27 4.60 31.59
C ASN A 93 18.75 4.39 31.51
N PHE A 94 18.02 5.50 31.53
CA PHE A 94 16.58 5.51 31.29
C PHE A 94 16.30 5.76 29.82
N VAL A 95 15.52 4.88 29.20
CA VAL A 95 15.07 5.02 27.81
C VAL A 95 13.55 5.14 27.80
N ASN A 96 13.06 6.30 27.38
CA ASN A 96 11.65 6.51 27.09
C ASN A 96 11.38 6.21 25.62
N GLY A 97 10.66 5.11 25.34
CA GLY A 97 10.21 4.75 24.01
C GLY A 97 8.71 4.91 23.81
N CYS A 98 7.99 5.60 24.70
CA CYS A 98 6.55 5.82 24.54
C CYS A 98 6.27 6.88 23.46
N PHE A 99 5.31 6.62 22.57
CA PHE A 99 4.93 7.57 21.52
C PHE A 99 3.46 7.43 21.13
N ASN A 100 2.94 8.47 20.47
CA ASN A 100 1.60 8.51 19.91
C ASN A 100 1.71 8.69 18.40
N CYS A 101 0.94 7.91 17.65
CA CYS A 101 0.82 8.18 16.23
C CYS A 101 0.01 9.47 16.02
N GLY A 102 0.39 10.28 15.06
CA GLY A 102 -0.28 11.53 14.75
C GLY A 102 0.70 12.65 14.41
N THR A 103 0.26 13.89 14.58
CA THR A 103 1.14 15.05 14.45
C THR A 103 2.24 14.98 15.52
N SER A 104 3.48 15.23 15.12
CA SER A 104 4.66 15.13 15.99
C SER A 104 5.67 16.22 15.64
N ASP A 105 6.11 17.02 16.62
CA ASP A 105 7.11 18.09 16.43
C ASP A 105 8.49 17.60 16.01
N THR A 106 8.77 16.31 16.20
CA THR A 106 10.02 15.64 15.80
C THR A 106 9.82 14.66 14.65
N GLY A 107 8.64 14.70 14.03
CA GLY A 107 8.22 13.81 12.96
C GLY A 107 8.74 14.23 11.59
N ALA A 108 8.20 13.59 10.55
CA ALA A 108 8.50 13.91 9.16
C ALA A 108 7.35 14.66 8.47
N GLU A 109 7.66 15.53 7.53
CA GLU A 109 6.67 16.17 6.66
C GLU A 109 6.03 15.12 5.73
N ALA A 110 4.70 15.18 5.61
CA ALA A 110 3.94 14.21 4.84
C ALA A 110 3.64 14.72 3.42
N TYR A 111 3.99 13.91 2.43
CA TYR A 111 3.79 14.17 1.01
C TYR A 111 3.04 13.03 0.34
N VAL A 112 2.43 13.36 -0.79
CA VAL A 112 1.69 12.44 -1.66
C VAL A 112 2.06 12.71 -3.10
N SER A 113 2.25 11.66 -3.88
CA SER A 113 2.32 11.76 -5.33
C SER A 113 1.23 10.90 -5.96
N LEU A 114 0.63 11.40 -7.03
CA LEU A 114 -0.53 10.79 -7.67
C LEU A 114 -0.27 10.60 -9.16
N VAL A 115 -0.63 9.43 -9.67
CA VAL A 115 -0.71 9.15 -11.10
C VAL A 115 -2.12 8.69 -11.45
N ASN A 116 -2.74 9.39 -12.40
CA ASN A 116 -3.97 8.97 -13.03
C ASN A 116 -3.61 8.17 -14.29
N PRO A 117 -3.94 6.87 -14.33
CA PRO A 117 -3.52 5.99 -15.42
C PRO A 117 -4.23 6.26 -16.76
N MET A 118 -5.26 7.11 -16.80
CA MET A 118 -5.95 7.49 -18.05
C MET A 118 -5.31 8.66 -18.78
N LEU A 119 -4.49 9.46 -18.10
CA LEU A 119 -4.12 10.78 -18.56
C LEU A 119 -2.65 10.84 -18.95
N ALA A 120 -2.35 11.62 -19.98
CA ALA A 120 -0.98 12.05 -20.18
C ALA A 120 -0.52 12.94 -19.00
N PRO A 121 0.78 13.01 -18.70
CA PRO A 121 1.30 13.67 -17.48
C PRO A 121 0.75 15.09 -17.23
N ASN A 122 0.58 15.88 -18.29
CA ASN A 122 0.14 17.28 -18.21
C ASN A 122 -1.33 17.49 -18.59
N SER A 123 -2.07 16.41 -18.88
CA SER A 123 -3.50 16.52 -19.15
C SER A 123 -4.24 16.77 -17.85
N ALA A 124 -5.11 17.78 -17.85
CA ALA A 124 -5.97 18.07 -16.71
C ALA A 124 -7.16 17.10 -16.70
N PHE A 125 -7.46 16.57 -15.52
CA PHE A 125 -8.67 15.81 -15.29
C PHE A 125 -9.87 16.76 -15.14
N PRO A 126 -11.07 16.37 -15.62
CA PRO A 126 -12.23 17.25 -15.63
C PRO A 126 -12.97 17.24 -14.28
N PHE A 127 -12.31 17.69 -13.20
CA PHE A 127 -13.00 17.99 -11.94
C PHE A 127 -13.80 19.29 -12.05
N THR A 128 -14.92 19.35 -11.32
CA THR A 128 -15.86 20.48 -11.37
C THR A 128 -15.83 21.36 -10.13
N ASP A 129 -15.40 20.83 -8.98
CA ASP A 129 -15.31 21.56 -7.70
C ASP A 129 -13.91 21.39 -7.05
N ILE A 130 -13.85 21.01 -5.77
CA ILE A 130 -12.62 20.97 -4.96
C ILE A 130 -12.11 19.54 -4.86
N PHE A 131 -10.90 19.23 -5.32
CA PHE A 131 -10.28 17.92 -5.10
C PHE A 131 -9.48 17.92 -3.79
N ARG A 132 -9.97 17.19 -2.79
CA ARG A 132 -9.29 17.08 -1.48
C ARG A 132 -8.44 15.83 -1.42
N ILE A 133 -7.26 15.98 -0.83
CA ILE A 133 -6.42 14.90 -0.35
C ILE A 133 -6.33 15.04 1.17
N GLY A 134 -6.75 13.99 1.89
CA GLY A 134 -6.76 13.99 3.35
C GLY A 134 -5.96 12.83 3.92
N LEU A 135 -4.95 13.13 4.74
CA LEU A 135 -4.30 12.17 5.61
C LEU A 135 -4.97 12.22 6.97
N ASP A 136 -5.54 11.09 7.35
CA ASP A 136 -6.15 10.90 8.64
C ASP A 136 -5.55 9.69 9.34
N LYS A 137 -5.84 9.60 10.63
CA LYS A 137 -5.49 8.45 11.44
C LYS A 137 -6.73 7.91 12.13
N GLN A 138 -6.92 6.60 12.05
CA GLN A 138 -7.89 5.90 12.88
C GLN A 138 -7.22 5.50 14.20
N GLY A 139 -7.68 6.01 15.34
CA GLY A 139 -7.12 5.72 16.67
C GLY A 139 -7.78 6.52 17.79
N PHE A 140 -7.65 6.04 19.03
CA PHE A 140 -8.27 6.62 20.24
C PHE A 140 -7.20 6.93 21.29
N LEU A 141 -7.35 8.05 21.99
CA LEU A 141 -6.78 8.28 23.32
C LEU A 141 -7.86 7.84 24.34
N GLY A 142 -7.81 6.60 24.82
CA GLY A 142 -8.87 6.03 25.67
C GLY A 142 -10.19 5.84 24.91
N ASP A 143 -11.28 6.46 25.37
CA ASP A 143 -12.61 6.44 24.70
C ASP A 143 -12.82 7.59 23.71
N ILE A 144 -11.83 8.50 23.55
CA ILE A 144 -11.98 9.71 22.73
C ILE A 144 -11.18 9.54 21.43
N SER A 145 -11.89 9.50 20.31
CA SER A 145 -11.28 9.63 18.98
C SER A 145 -10.75 11.06 18.83
N VAL A 146 -9.42 11.22 18.81
CA VAL A 146 -8.81 12.50 18.45
C VAL A 146 -8.17 12.30 17.08
N PRO A 147 -8.85 12.72 15.99
CA PRO A 147 -8.34 12.50 14.65
C PRO A 147 -7.09 13.36 14.42
N THR A 148 -5.94 12.72 14.18
CA THR A 148 -4.85 13.39 13.47
C THR A 148 -5.36 13.73 12.08
N ARG A 149 -5.40 15.01 11.74
CA ARG A 149 -5.91 15.47 10.46
C ARG A 149 -4.91 16.38 9.80
N MET A 150 -4.44 15.99 8.62
CA MET A 150 -3.70 16.85 7.71
C MET A 150 -4.42 16.83 6.36
N LEU A 151 -4.65 18.00 5.79
CA LEU A 151 -5.43 18.16 4.57
C LEU A 151 -4.67 19.01 3.56
N THR A 152 -4.91 18.75 2.29
CA THR A 152 -4.60 19.69 1.22
C THR A 152 -5.76 19.69 0.23
N ASN A 153 -6.17 20.89 -0.20
CA ASN A 153 -7.20 21.05 -1.22
C ASN A 153 -6.49 21.46 -2.51
N LEU A 154 -6.54 20.59 -3.50
CA LEU A 154 -6.24 20.94 -4.87
C LEU A 154 -7.50 21.63 -5.42
N TYR A 155 -7.33 22.83 -5.97
CA TYR A 155 -8.41 23.73 -6.41
C TYR A 155 -8.94 24.78 -5.40
N ASP A 156 -8.14 25.19 -4.42
CA ASP A 156 -8.23 26.54 -3.81
C ASP A 156 -6.98 27.41 -4.14
N GLN A 157 -5.96 26.80 -4.76
CA GLN A 157 -4.71 27.44 -5.18
C GLN A 157 -4.41 27.29 -6.68
N GLY A 158 -5.43 27.30 -7.54
CA GLY A 158 -5.27 27.53 -8.98
C GLY A 158 -4.59 26.44 -9.84
N SER A 159 -4.32 25.24 -9.30
CA SER A 159 -3.69 24.14 -10.04
C SER A 159 -4.65 22.97 -10.30
N PRO A 160 -4.82 22.51 -11.55
CA PRO A 160 -5.69 21.37 -11.89
C PRO A 160 -5.11 20.03 -11.39
N PHE A 161 -5.98 19.02 -11.21
CA PHE A 161 -5.55 17.63 -11.05
C PHE A 161 -4.99 17.14 -12.39
N LEU A 162 -3.67 16.95 -12.46
CA LEU A 162 -2.99 16.49 -13.66
C LEU A 162 -2.84 14.97 -13.68
N GLY A 163 -2.58 14.42 -14.86
CA GLY A 163 -2.27 12.99 -15.02
C GLY A 163 -1.11 12.52 -14.14
N VAL A 164 -0.13 13.39 -13.88
CA VAL A 164 0.94 13.15 -12.90
C VAL A 164 1.09 14.37 -11.99
N MET A 165 1.10 14.13 -10.68
CA MET A 165 1.41 15.13 -9.67
C MET A 165 2.41 14.57 -8.66
N LYS A 166 3.44 15.34 -8.34
CA LYS A 166 4.55 14.90 -7.50
C LYS A 166 4.67 15.76 -6.25
N ASN A 167 4.99 15.11 -5.13
CA ASN A 167 5.34 15.74 -3.86
C ASN A 167 4.35 16.82 -3.44
N ILE A 168 3.06 16.49 -3.45
CA ILE A 168 2.01 17.37 -2.95
C ILE A 168 2.13 17.39 -1.42
N PRO A 169 2.42 18.55 -0.81
CA PRO A 169 2.53 18.63 0.64
C PRO A 169 1.15 18.50 1.28
N LEU A 170 1.09 17.73 2.36
CA LEU A 170 -0.05 17.70 3.27
C LEU A 170 0.21 18.70 4.40
N THR A 171 -0.79 19.54 4.72
CA THR A 171 -0.61 20.64 5.68
C THR A 171 -1.78 20.70 6.66
N GLY A 172 -1.71 21.61 7.64
CA GLY A 172 -2.84 21.92 8.50
C GLY A 172 -3.06 20.90 9.62
N GLY A 173 -1.97 20.28 10.10
CA GLY A 173 -2.05 19.42 11.28
C GLY A 173 -2.47 20.18 12.55
N ILE A 174 -2.90 19.43 13.55
CA ILE A 174 -3.40 19.98 14.82
C ILE A 174 -2.31 20.83 15.48
N GLY A 175 -2.70 22.02 15.96
CA GLY A 175 -1.77 22.95 16.59
C GLY A 175 -0.80 23.64 15.62
N GLY A 176 -0.99 23.50 14.29
CA GLY A 176 -0.10 24.08 13.28
C GLY A 176 1.13 23.22 12.98
N ILE A 177 1.19 22.00 13.51
CA ILE A 177 2.27 21.04 13.29
C ILE A 177 2.03 20.32 11.96
N ASN A 178 2.97 20.39 11.02
CA ASN A 178 2.85 19.77 9.69
C ASN A 178 3.68 18.48 9.53
N THR A 179 4.14 17.93 10.64
CA THR A 179 4.99 16.72 10.69
C THR A 179 4.25 15.61 11.42
N ILE A 180 4.49 14.36 11.04
CA ILE A 180 3.84 13.18 11.61
C ILE A 180 4.84 12.21 12.24
N GLU A 181 4.41 11.50 13.28
CA GLU A 181 5.13 10.34 13.82
C GLU A 181 5.22 9.25 12.75
N THR A 182 6.41 8.69 12.54
CA THR A 182 6.69 7.77 11.42
C THR A 182 6.99 6.35 11.86
N ASN A 183 6.88 6.01 13.14
CA ASN A 183 7.05 4.65 13.61
C ASN A 183 6.16 3.66 12.83
N ASN A 184 6.71 2.49 12.47
CA ASN A 184 6.00 1.42 11.74
C ASN A 184 4.70 0.97 12.40
N GLN A 185 4.56 1.12 13.73
CA GLN A 185 3.33 0.80 14.45
C GLN A 185 2.16 1.74 14.11
N CYS A 186 2.42 2.85 13.42
CA CYS A 186 1.41 3.80 12.96
C CYS A 186 0.78 3.43 11.61
N ASN A 187 1.22 2.35 10.96
CA ASN A 187 0.68 1.92 9.67
C ASN A 187 -0.70 1.27 9.82
N ALA A 188 -1.68 1.75 9.03
CA ALA A 188 -2.98 1.09 8.95
C ALA A 188 -2.92 -0.18 8.09
N THR A 189 -3.77 -1.14 8.43
CA THR A 189 -4.14 -2.23 7.53
C THR A 189 -5.46 -1.89 6.86
N CYS A 190 -5.55 -2.01 5.53
CA CYS A 190 -6.75 -1.68 4.78
C CYS A 190 -7.29 -2.90 4.04
N THR A 191 -8.61 -3.00 3.97
CA THR A 191 -9.35 -4.07 3.28
C THR A 191 -10.59 -3.44 2.66
N ASP A 192 -10.81 -3.69 1.37
CA ASP A 192 -11.97 -3.22 0.60
C ASP A 192 -12.27 -1.73 0.78
N GLY A 193 -11.26 -0.88 0.56
CA GLY A 193 -11.41 0.58 0.66
C GLY A 193 -11.62 1.12 2.08
N SER A 194 -11.47 0.29 3.12
CA SER A 194 -11.56 0.70 4.53
C SER A 194 -10.30 0.34 5.30
N CYS A 195 -9.78 1.27 6.08
CA CYS A 195 -8.59 1.11 6.89
C CYS A 195 -8.94 0.95 8.38
N GLY A 196 -8.17 0.09 9.05
CA GLY A 196 -8.17 -0.07 10.50
C GLY A 196 -7.32 1.00 11.21
N LYS A 197 -6.89 0.70 12.44
CA LYS A 197 -6.05 1.59 13.25
C LYS A 197 -4.75 1.95 12.53
N GLY A 198 -4.42 3.24 12.47
CA GLY A 198 -3.22 3.77 11.81
C GLY A 198 -3.52 4.85 10.77
N TYR A 199 -2.51 5.26 10.02
CA TYR A 199 -2.63 6.27 8.97
C TYR A 199 -3.23 5.73 7.69
N TYR A 200 -4.15 6.52 7.12
CA TYR A 200 -4.71 6.31 5.81
C TYR A 200 -4.91 7.63 5.09
N ILE A 201 -4.96 7.56 3.77
CA ILE A 201 -5.24 8.69 2.89
C ILE A 201 -6.57 8.51 2.18
N THR A 202 -7.26 9.61 1.92
CA THR A 202 -8.49 9.66 1.13
C THR A 202 -8.34 10.67 0.00
N PHE A 203 -9.03 10.39 -1.11
CA PHE A 203 -9.09 11.25 -2.27
C PHE A 203 -10.55 11.45 -2.66
N GLY A 204 -10.94 12.68 -2.98
CA GLY A 204 -12.24 12.89 -3.62
C GLY A 204 -12.63 14.35 -3.73
N GLN A 205 -13.69 14.59 -4.51
CA GLN A 205 -14.21 15.93 -4.69
C GLN A 205 -15.16 16.32 -3.56
N LEU A 206 -15.07 17.56 -3.12
CA LEU A 206 -16.02 18.19 -2.22
C LEU A 206 -16.74 19.31 -2.93
N THR A 207 -18.02 19.44 -2.62
CA THR A 207 -18.86 20.58 -3.05
C THR A 207 -18.55 21.86 -2.26
N SER A 208 -17.95 21.73 -1.07
CA SER A 208 -17.46 22.84 -0.26
C SER A 208 -16.36 22.38 0.69
N VAL A 209 -15.48 23.29 1.11
CA VAL A 209 -14.43 22.95 2.10
C VAL A 209 -14.98 22.47 3.44
N SER A 210 -16.22 22.86 3.79
CA SER A 210 -16.94 22.47 5.00
C SER A 210 -17.62 21.10 4.92
N ASP A 211 -17.67 20.51 3.74
CA ASP A 211 -18.28 19.20 3.52
C ASP A 211 -17.53 18.13 4.33
N GLN A 212 -18.27 17.28 5.06
CA GLN A 212 -17.72 16.13 5.79
C GLN A 212 -17.92 14.80 5.05
N GLY A 213 -18.55 14.82 3.88
CA GLY A 213 -18.80 13.66 3.04
C GLY A 213 -17.54 12.90 2.61
N TRP A 214 -16.37 13.55 2.66
CA TRP A 214 -15.08 12.92 2.36
C TRP A 214 -14.73 11.75 3.29
N ARG A 215 -15.34 11.67 4.48
CA ARG A 215 -15.15 10.53 5.39
C ARG A 215 -15.70 9.21 4.84
N ASN A 216 -16.54 9.28 3.82
CA ASN A 216 -17.11 8.12 3.14
C ASN A 216 -16.30 7.73 1.89
N PHE A 217 -15.20 8.43 1.58
CA PHE A 217 -14.32 8.05 0.48
C PHE A 217 -13.52 6.80 0.84
N GLU A 218 -13.14 6.07 -0.20
CA GLU A 218 -12.24 4.93 -0.02
C GLU A 218 -10.90 5.38 0.56
N GLN A 219 -10.38 4.51 1.42
CA GLN A 219 -9.21 4.74 2.23
C GLN A 219 -8.07 3.90 1.69
N PHE A 220 -6.93 4.55 1.49
CA PHE A 220 -5.71 3.93 1.02
C PHE A 220 -4.68 3.96 2.15
N PRO A 221 -3.84 2.93 2.31
CA PRO A 221 -2.83 2.93 3.36
C PRO A 221 -1.83 4.08 3.15
N TYR A 222 -1.44 4.75 4.23
CA TYR A 222 -0.33 5.71 4.21
C TYR A 222 0.81 5.14 5.05
N THR A 223 1.78 4.52 4.39
CA THR A 223 2.87 3.82 5.06
C THR A 223 3.96 4.78 5.53
N VAL A 224 4.45 4.55 6.75
CA VAL A 224 5.58 5.20 7.40
C VAL A 224 6.55 4.13 7.90
N SER A 225 7.84 4.48 8.02
CA SER A 225 8.91 3.58 8.45
C SER A 225 10.12 4.30 9.04
N GLY A 226 9.87 5.17 10.03
CA GLY A 226 10.89 5.84 10.82
C GLY A 226 11.61 6.97 10.09
N GLN A 227 10.99 7.56 9.05
CA GLN A 227 11.53 8.73 8.37
C GLN A 227 11.62 9.92 9.33
N ILE A 228 12.71 10.69 9.25
CA ILE A 228 12.99 11.81 10.17
C ILE A 228 12.86 13.20 9.53
N SER A 229 12.67 13.27 8.21
CA SER A 229 12.55 14.53 7.47
C SER A 229 11.28 14.59 6.65
N THR A 230 11.12 13.63 5.74
CA THR A 230 9.99 13.59 4.80
C THR A 230 9.53 12.16 4.60
N VAL A 231 8.22 11.96 4.48
CA VAL A 231 7.61 10.72 4.00
C VAL A 231 6.76 11.07 2.77
N SER A 232 6.95 10.33 1.67
CA SER A 232 6.21 10.51 0.44
C SER A 232 5.71 9.17 -0.06
N ASN A 233 4.40 9.01 -0.14
CA ASN A 233 3.76 7.82 -0.71
C ASN A 233 3.22 8.12 -2.10
N GLU A 234 3.33 7.14 -2.98
CA GLU A 234 2.86 7.21 -4.36
C GLU A 234 1.58 6.39 -4.52
N TYR A 235 0.59 6.94 -5.24
CA TYR A 235 -0.68 6.28 -5.46
C TYR A 235 -1.04 6.31 -6.94
N VAL A 236 -1.50 5.16 -7.42
CA VAL A 236 -2.22 5.05 -8.69
C VAL A 236 -3.68 5.19 -8.36
N VAL A 237 -4.31 6.26 -8.86
CA VAL A 237 -5.69 6.62 -8.54
C VAL A 237 -6.52 6.60 -9.81
N SER A 238 -7.42 5.62 -9.87
CA SER A 238 -8.33 5.45 -10.98
C SER A 238 -9.62 6.21 -10.68
N PRO A 239 -10.06 7.14 -11.55
CA PRO A 239 -11.35 7.79 -11.40
C PRO A 239 -12.51 6.82 -11.70
N SER A 240 -13.73 7.23 -11.35
CA SER A 240 -14.99 6.56 -11.71
C SER A 240 -14.99 5.89 -13.09
N VAL A 241 -15.32 4.60 -13.12
CA VAL A 241 -15.36 3.76 -14.33
C VAL A 241 -16.81 3.65 -14.79
N PRO A 242 -17.15 3.93 -16.06
CA PRO A 242 -18.53 3.84 -16.54
C PRO A 242 -19.14 2.45 -16.31
N GLU A 243 -20.45 2.40 -16.08
CA GLU A 243 -21.21 1.16 -16.13
C GLU A 243 -21.01 0.50 -17.51
N GLY A 244 -20.89 -0.83 -17.54
CA GLY A 244 -20.63 -1.54 -18.79
C GLY A 244 -19.17 -1.44 -19.27
N SER A 245 -18.24 -0.99 -18.42
CA SER A 245 -16.82 -0.83 -18.76
C SER A 245 -15.90 -1.34 -17.65
N ILE A 246 -14.65 -1.65 -18.00
CA ILE A 246 -13.56 -1.87 -17.04
C ILE A 246 -12.32 -1.07 -17.42
N ARG A 247 -11.49 -0.76 -16.43
CA ARG A 247 -10.15 -0.19 -16.63
C ARG A 247 -9.11 -1.14 -16.07
N VAL A 248 -8.13 -1.48 -16.90
CA VAL A 248 -7.04 -2.39 -16.54
C VAL A 248 -5.76 -1.59 -16.50
N VAL A 249 -5.04 -1.65 -15.38
CA VAL A 249 -3.83 -0.87 -15.12
C VAL A 249 -2.70 -1.81 -14.74
N ILE A 250 -1.67 -1.84 -15.56
CA ILE A 250 -0.43 -2.55 -15.27
C ILE A 250 0.45 -1.60 -14.47
N ARG A 251 1.07 -2.09 -13.39
CA ARG A 251 1.98 -1.32 -12.55
C ARG A 251 3.28 -2.07 -12.29
N TRP A 252 4.38 -1.33 -12.23
CA TRP A 252 5.69 -1.84 -11.82
C TRP A 252 6.48 -0.78 -11.06
N GLY A 253 7.52 -1.22 -10.33
CA GLY A 253 8.35 -0.38 -9.49
C GLY A 253 9.59 0.18 -10.19
N ALA A 254 10.25 1.14 -9.56
CA ALA A 254 11.53 1.68 -10.04
C ALA A 254 12.64 0.64 -10.17
N ALA A 255 12.62 -0.42 -9.36
CA ALA A 255 13.60 -1.50 -9.46
C ALA A 255 13.46 -2.24 -10.79
N GLU A 256 12.22 -2.60 -11.16
CA GLU A 256 11.88 -3.20 -12.44
C GLU A 256 12.15 -2.25 -13.61
N GLU A 257 11.75 -0.98 -13.49
CA GLU A 257 12.01 0.07 -14.49
C GLU A 257 13.51 0.18 -14.79
N SER A 258 14.35 0.20 -13.76
CA SER A 258 15.81 0.30 -13.92
C SER A 258 16.44 -0.90 -14.65
N GLN A 259 15.72 -2.02 -14.71
CA GLN A 259 16.11 -3.24 -15.42
C GLN A 259 15.51 -3.33 -16.83
N GLY A 260 14.83 -2.28 -17.30
CA GLY A 260 14.20 -2.21 -18.62
C GLY A 260 12.79 -2.81 -18.67
N ALA A 261 12.02 -2.68 -17.58
CA ALA A 261 10.61 -3.04 -17.62
C ALA A 261 9.86 -2.08 -18.55
N ASN A 262 9.13 -2.66 -19.49
CA ASN A 262 8.31 -1.93 -20.44
C ASN A 262 7.01 -2.72 -20.62
N MET A 263 6.18 -2.72 -19.57
CA MET A 263 5.03 -3.62 -19.50
C MET A 263 3.86 -3.09 -20.32
N ARG A 264 3.24 -3.97 -21.11
CA ARG A 264 2.20 -3.62 -22.09
C ARG A 264 1.06 -4.62 -22.05
N GLY A 265 -0.16 -4.09 -21.99
CA GLY A 265 -1.40 -4.87 -21.99
C GLY A 265 -1.93 -5.09 -23.39
N TYR A 266 -2.36 -6.31 -23.66
CA TYR A 266 -2.92 -6.72 -24.94
C TYR A 266 -4.24 -7.42 -24.72
N VAL A 267 -5.21 -7.17 -25.61
CA VAL A 267 -6.51 -7.83 -25.59
C VAL A 267 -6.62 -8.71 -26.83
N TYR A 268 -6.85 -9.99 -26.59
CA TYR A 268 -7.02 -10.98 -27.64
C TYR A 268 -8.44 -11.53 -27.64
N THR A 269 -8.98 -11.71 -28.82
CA THR A 269 -10.24 -12.45 -29.03
C THR A 269 -9.99 -13.65 -29.92
N ARG A 270 -10.91 -14.62 -29.83
CA ARG A 270 -11.07 -15.61 -30.88
C ARG A 270 -11.76 -14.99 -32.10
N PRO A 271 -11.43 -15.44 -33.32
CA PRO A 271 -12.16 -15.02 -34.50
C PRO A 271 -13.59 -15.57 -34.45
N ASN A 272 -14.53 -14.81 -35.00
CA ASN A 272 -15.91 -15.25 -35.17
C ASN A 272 -15.99 -16.25 -36.35
N GLY A 273 -15.98 -17.55 -36.06
CA GLY A 273 -16.29 -18.57 -37.09
C GLY A 273 -15.79 -19.98 -36.80
N ALA A 274 -16.64 -20.98 -37.01
CA ALA A 274 -16.25 -22.38 -37.00
C ALA A 274 -15.34 -22.68 -38.21
N GLY A 275 -14.03 -22.60 -38.02
CA GLY A 275 -13.02 -22.93 -39.04
C GLY A 275 -11.91 -21.91 -39.21
N ASP A 276 -11.98 -20.75 -38.56
CA ASP A 276 -10.87 -19.79 -38.50
C ASP A 276 -10.05 -20.05 -37.23
N THR A 277 -8.79 -20.44 -37.41
CA THR A 277 -7.83 -20.72 -36.33
C THR A 277 -7.02 -19.50 -35.94
N SER A 278 -7.24 -18.34 -36.58
CA SER A 278 -6.47 -17.11 -36.34
C SER A 278 -7.10 -16.24 -35.26
N THR A 279 -6.51 -16.23 -34.07
CA THR A 279 -6.81 -15.19 -33.06
C THR A 279 -6.52 -13.81 -33.63
N SER A 280 -7.46 -12.89 -33.42
CA SER A 280 -7.24 -11.50 -33.75
C SER A 280 -6.78 -10.78 -32.48
N LEU A 281 -5.56 -10.26 -32.51
CA LEU A 281 -5.21 -9.17 -31.61
C LEU A 281 -6.19 -8.03 -31.93
N LEU A 282 -6.95 -7.57 -30.92
CA LEU A 282 -7.86 -6.44 -31.12
C LEU A 282 -7.00 -5.19 -31.31
N ALA A 283 -6.27 -4.78 -30.27
CA ALA A 283 -5.11 -3.89 -30.36
C ALA A 283 -4.29 -3.95 -29.07
N GLY A 284 -3.04 -3.49 -29.13
CA GLY A 284 -2.18 -3.21 -27.99
C GLY A 284 -1.44 -1.88 -28.16
N PRO A 285 -0.69 -1.43 -27.14
CA PRO A 285 -0.01 -0.14 -27.18
C PRO A 285 0.95 0.06 -28.36
N VAL A 286 1.50 -1.01 -28.93
CA VAL A 286 2.34 -0.94 -30.13
C VAL A 286 1.57 -0.41 -31.34
N ASP A 287 0.28 -0.72 -31.45
CA ASP A 287 -0.54 -0.26 -32.56
C ASP A 287 -0.67 1.27 -32.56
N THR A 288 -0.50 1.93 -31.40
CA THR A 288 -0.49 3.40 -31.31
C THR A 288 0.69 4.07 -32.03
N ILE A 289 1.73 3.30 -32.38
CA ILE A 289 2.85 3.79 -33.21
C ILE A 289 2.37 4.03 -34.65
N LEU A 290 1.54 3.12 -35.17
CA LEU A 290 0.98 3.18 -36.53
C LEU A 290 -0.36 3.92 -36.58
N HIS A 291 -1.11 3.89 -35.46
CA HIS A 291 -2.41 4.50 -35.25
C HIS A 291 -2.38 5.42 -34.00
N PRO A 292 -1.70 6.59 -34.07
CA PRO A 292 -1.60 7.49 -32.93
C PRO A 292 -2.95 7.99 -32.40
N ASP A 293 -4.01 7.90 -33.20
CA ASP A 293 -5.37 8.24 -32.81
C ASP A 293 -5.97 7.25 -31.80
N TYR A 294 -5.41 6.04 -31.63
CA TYR A 294 -5.85 5.09 -30.60
C TYR A 294 -5.37 5.46 -29.19
N LEU A 295 -4.41 6.38 -29.09
CA LEU A 295 -3.81 6.78 -27.82
C LEU A 295 -4.63 7.90 -27.15
N CYS A 296 -5.44 7.52 -26.17
CA CYS A 296 -6.25 8.41 -25.35
C CYS A 296 -5.38 9.10 -24.30
N LYS A 297 -5.22 10.42 -24.43
CA LYS A 297 -4.39 11.23 -23.52
C LYS A 297 -5.22 12.09 -22.57
N GLU A 298 -6.53 12.11 -22.78
CA GLU A 298 -7.48 13.00 -22.14
C GLU A 298 -8.69 12.19 -21.69
N ALA A 299 -9.47 12.77 -20.76
CA ALA A 299 -10.73 12.23 -20.31
C ALA A 299 -11.78 13.32 -20.25
N VAL A 300 -13.05 12.96 -20.47
CA VAL A 300 -14.20 13.85 -20.31
C VAL A 300 -15.22 13.21 -19.36
N VAL A 301 -16.10 14.07 -18.84
CA VAL A 301 -17.22 13.64 -18.00
C VAL A 301 -18.36 13.14 -18.89
N SER A 302 -18.85 11.94 -18.60
CA SER A 302 -20.10 11.43 -19.16
C SER A 302 -20.95 10.83 -18.03
N GLY A 303 -22.09 11.46 -17.75
CA GLY A 303 -22.91 11.12 -16.59
C GLY A 303 -22.12 11.22 -15.29
N ASN A 304 -22.05 10.11 -14.55
CA ASN A 304 -21.32 10.01 -13.27
C ASN A 304 -19.96 9.30 -13.42
N ALA A 305 -19.39 9.25 -14.63
CA ALA A 305 -18.16 8.52 -14.90
C ALA A 305 -17.19 9.28 -15.80
N SER A 306 -15.91 8.94 -15.67
CA SER A 306 -14.86 9.46 -16.54
C SER A 306 -14.61 8.54 -17.72
N ILE A 307 -14.79 9.06 -18.93
CA ILE A 307 -14.55 8.32 -20.17
C ILE A 307 -13.31 8.84 -20.89
N PRO A 308 -12.55 7.96 -21.58
CA PRO A 308 -11.47 8.38 -22.47
C PRO A 308 -11.95 9.37 -23.54
N SER A 309 -11.09 10.29 -23.97
CA SER A 309 -11.39 11.31 -24.98
C SER A 309 -10.20 11.64 -25.87
N GLY A 310 -10.46 12.30 -27.00
CA GLY A 310 -9.44 12.76 -27.93
C GLY A 310 -8.78 11.65 -28.73
N CYS A 311 -9.42 10.48 -28.82
CA CYS A 311 -8.92 9.27 -29.44
C CYS A 311 -10.05 8.44 -30.08
N SER A 312 -9.68 7.48 -30.90
CA SER A 312 -10.55 6.44 -31.43
C SER A 312 -10.41 5.17 -30.60
N ALA A 313 -11.52 4.51 -30.29
CA ALA A 313 -11.49 3.17 -29.73
C ALA A 313 -11.16 2.16 -30.83
N ASP A 314 -10.23 1.25 -30.57
CA ASP A 314 -10.05 0.11 -31.44
C ASP A 314 -11.26 -0.84 -31.34
N GLN A 315 -11.74 -1.30 -32.49
CA GLN A 315 -12.99 -2.06 -32.65
C GLN A 315 -14.20 -1.44 -31.92
N GLY A 316 -14.17 -0.13 -31.67
CA GLY A 316 -15.22 0.57 -30.92
C GLY A 316 -15.23 0.31 -29.40
N MET A 317 -14.28 -0.47 -28.86
CA MET A 317 -14.33 -0.92 -27.47
C MET A 317 -13.07 -0.67 -26.65
N LEU A 318 -11.88 -0.75 -27.27
CA LEU A 318 -10.61 -0.70 -26.56
C LEU A 318 -9.95 0.68 -26.69
N TYR A 319 -9.78 1.33 -25.56
CA TYR A 319 -9.13 2.63 -25.43
C TYR A 319 -7.76 2.44 -24.76
N ILE A 320 -6.70 2.85 -25.43
CA ILE A 320 -5.32 2.69 -24.94
C ILE A 320 -4.86 4.01 -24.31
N HIS A 321 -4.33 3.95 -23.09
CA HIS A 321 -3.80 5.11 -22.38
C HIS A 321 -2.26 5.15 -22.44
N PRO A 322 -1.64 6.33 -22.33
CA PRO A 322 -0.20 6.47 -22.33
C PRO A 322 0.46 5.73 -21.16
N GLU A 323 1.67 5.25 -21.41
CA GLU A 323 2.58 4.95 -20.31
C GLU A 323 2.91 6.25 -19.57
N THR A 324 2.80 6.22 -18.25
CA THR A 324 3.11 7.35 -17.39
C THR A 324 3.61 6.85 -16.04
N GLY A 325 4.14 7.74 -15.21
CA GLY A 325 4.71 7.33 -13.93
C GLY A 325 5.15 8.46 -13.02
N LEU A 326 5.50 8.03 -11.82
CA LEU A 326 6.03 8.84 -10.72
C LEU A 326 7.53 8.62 -10.58
N THR A 327 8.04 8.59 -9.37
CA THR A 327 9.46 8.31 -9.10
C THR A 327 9.66 6.82 -8.88
N ASN A 328 8.73 6.17 -8.17
CA ASN A 328 8.84 4.76 -7.79
C ASN A 328 7.77 3.86 -8.44
N THR A 329 6.78 4.44 -9.11
CA THR A 329 5.60 3.75 -9.65
C THR A 329 5.40 4.13 -11.11
N PHE A 330 5.30 3.14 -11.98
CA PHE A 330 5.11 3.30 -13.43
C PHE A 330 3.87 2.52 -13.85
N VAL A 331 3.12 3.04 -14.83
CA VAL A 331 1.84 2.48 -15.24
C VAL A 331 1.63 2.50 -16.75
N GLN A 332 0.92 1.49 -17.25
CA GLN A 332 0.26 1.51 -18.56
C GLN A 332 -1.17 1.00 -18.36
N ALA A 333 -2.14 1.64 -19.00
CA ALA A 333 -3.54 1.26 -18.82
C ALA A 333 -4.33 1.20 -20.12
N SER A 334 -5.42 0.46 -20.06
CA SER A 334 -6.43 0.42 -21.10
C SER A 334 -7.83 0.48 -20.47
N THR A 335 -8.79 1.07 -21.17
CA THR A 335 -10.21 1.02 -20.80
C THR A 335 -10.96 0.23 -21.86
N MET A 336 -11.80 -0.71 -21.45
CA MET A 336 -12.66 -1.50 -22.33
C MET A 336 -14.11 -1.11 -22.05
N ASN A 337 -14.81 -0.63 -23.07
CA ASN A 337 -16.24 -0.35 -23.03
C ASN A 337 -17.00 -1.42 -23.81
N PHE A 338 -17.88 -2.16 -23.13
CA PHE A 338 -18.65 -3.25 -23.72
C PHE A 338 -20.01 -2.80 -24.31
N GLY A 339 -20.45 -1.57 -24.03
CA GLY A 339 -21.73 -1.03 -24.52
C GLY A 339 -21.74 -0.72 -26.02
N ASP A 340 -20.58 -0.44 -26.61
CA ASP A 340 -20.44 -0.03 -28.02
C ASP A 340 -19.97 -1.17 -28.95
N ALA A 341 -19.68 -2.36 -28.39
CA ALA A 341 -18.98 -3.45 -29.06
C ALA A 341 -19.94 -4.45 -29.77
N TYR A 342 -20.52 -4.06 -30.91
CA TYR A 342 -21.55 -4.87 -31.58
C TYR A 342 -21.08 -6.22 -32.19
N SER A 343 -19.78 -6.45 -32.40
CA SER A 343 -19.25 -7.66 -33.11
C SER A 343 -18.33 -8.56 -32.29
N VAL A 344 -17.75 -8.07 -31.20
CA VAL A 344 -16.83 -8.81 -30.29
C VAL A 344 -17.59 -9.50 -29.14
N SER A 345 -18.88 -9.16 -29.00
CA SER A 345 -19.75 -9.49 -27.87
C SER A 345 -20.01 -10.99 -27.59
N GLU A 346 -19.66 -11.88 -28.52
CA GLU A 346 -19.99 -13.31 -28.39
C GLU A 346 -18.82 -14.19 -27.94
N GLU A 347 -17.57 -13.75 -28.05
CA GLU A 347 -16.40 -14.59 -27.73
C GLU A 347 -15.66 -14.16 -26.44
N PRO A 348 -14.99 -15.10 -25.75
CA PRO A 348 -14.12 -14.78 -24.63
C PRO A 348 -12.93 -13.90 -25.05
N LEU A 349 -12.60 -12.92 -24.20
CA LEU A 349 -11.51 -11.97 -24.42
C LEU A 349 -10.42 -12.18 -23.38
N ALA A 350 -9.20 -12.47 -23.79
CA ALA A 350 -8.06 -12.60 -22.88
C ALA A 350 -7.34 -11.27 -22.73
N PHE A 351 -7.00 -10.92 -21.48
CA PHE A 351 -6.06 -9.84 -21.18
C PHE A 351 -4.71 -10.44 -20.83
N ALA A 352 -3.68 -10.02 -21.57
CA ALA A 352 -2.32 -10.48 -21.38
C ALA A 352 -1.33 -9.31 -21.21
N VAL A 353 -0.26 -9.57 -20.49
CA VAL A 353 0.86 -8.64 -20.32
C VAL A 353 2.10 -9.24 -20.98
N ARG A 354 2.84 -8.41 -21.72
CA ARG A 354 4.22 -8.70 -22.14
C ARG A 354 5.14 -7.55 -21.80
N ASN A 355 6.42 -7.86 -21.72
CA ASN A 355 7.45 -6.84 -21.80
C ASN A 355 7.62 -6.46 -23.28
N GLN A 356 7.58 -5.18 -23.62
CA GLN A 356 7.67 -4.76 -25.02
C GLN A 356 9.01 -5.17 -25.64
N ASP A 357 10.07 -5.08 -24.83
CA ASP A 357 11.46 -5.24 -25.23
C ASP A 357 12.02 -6.66 -24.97
N GLY A 358 11.18 -7.64 -24.60
CA GLY A 358 11.62 -9.01 -24.38
C GLY A 358 10.56 -9.97 -23.80
N PRO A 359 10.94 -11.20 -23.43
CA PRO A 359 10.02 -12.16 -22.81
C PRO A 359 9.50 -11.65 -21.46
N ILE A 360 8.32 -12.11 -21.05
CA ILE A 360 7.77 -11.85 -19.72
C ILE A 360 8.38 -12.78 -18.65
N ALA A 361 8.87 -13.96 -19.04
CA ALA A 361 9.38 -14.99 -18.12
C ALA A 361 10.41 -14.50 -17.08
N PRO A 362 11.42 -13.66 -17.44
CA PRO A 362 12.38 -13.13 -16.47
C PRO A 362 11.76 -12.29 -15.36
N TRP A 363 10.55 -11.77 -15.59
CA TRP A 363 9.85 -10.88 -14.68
C TRP A 363 8.95 -11.60 -13.68
N LYS A 364 8.83 -12.94 -13.76
CA LYS A 364 7.88 -13.72 -12.96
C LYS A 364 8.06 -13.62 -11.45
N ASN A 365 9.23 -13.21 -10.96
CA ASN A 365 9.48 -13.03 -9.52
C ASN A 365 9.50 -11.56 -9.08
N GLN A 366 9.15 -10.64 -9.98
CA GLN A 366 9.18 -9.19 -9.73
C GLN A 366 7.83 -8.67 -9.23
N THR A 367 7.81 -7.42 -8.79
CA THR A 367 6.60 -6.77 -8.26
C THR A 367 5.83 -6.09 -9.40
N ILE A 368 5.31 -6.90 -10.33
CA ILE A 368 4.44 -6.43 -11.41
C ILE A 368 3.00 -6.80 -11.09
N LEU A 369 2.15 -5.80 -11.16
CA LEU A 369 0.74 -5.86 -10.76
C LEU A 369 -0.16 -5.53 -11.94
N VAL A 370 -1.31 -6.20 -12.00
CA VAL A 370 -2.42 -5.83 -12.89
C VAL A 370 -3.64 -5.57 -12.03
N ASP A 371 -4.00 -4.30 -11.96
CA ASP A 371 -5.16 -3.83 -11.24
C ASP A 371 -6.33 -3.68 -12.20
N VAL A 372 -7.51 -4.14 -11.79
CA VAL A 372 -8.75 -4.00 -12.55
C VAL A 372 -9.72 -3.17 -11.73
N TYR A 373 -10.22 -2.11 -12.34
CA TYR A 373 -11.22 -1.21 -11.78
C TYR A 373 -12.53 -1.40 -12.55
N THR A 374 -13.62 -1.63 -11.82
CA THR A 374 -14.97 -1.79 -12.36
C THR A 374 -15.85 -0.61 -11.98
N TYR A 375 -17.06 -0.56 -12.55
CA TYR A 375 -18.11 0.33 -12.06
C TYR A 375 -18.46 0.02 -10.60
N HIS A 376 -18.80 1.07 -9.85
CA HIS A 376 -19.38 0.97 -8.51
C HIS A 376 -20.76 1.65 -8.48
N ALA A 377 -21.79 0.93 -8.05
CA ALA A 377 -23.12 1.49 -7.86
C ALA A 377 -23.09 2.71 -6.92
N GLY A 378 -23.65 3.83 -7.38
CA GLY A 378 -23.68 5.08 -6.62
C GLY A 378 -22.39 5.90 -6.70
N GLN A 379 -21.41 5.51 -7.53
CA GLN A 379 -20.27 6.36 -7.82
C GLN A 379 -20.71 7.70 -8.40
N THR A 380 -19.88 8.71 -8.18
CA THR A 380 -19.99 10.01 -8.82
C THR A 380 -18.79 10.21 -9.73
N ILE A 381 -18.82 11.21 -10.61
CA ILE A 381 -17.67 11.56 -11.46
C ILE A 381 -16.38 11.76 -10.65
N ASN A 382 -16.55 12.10 -9.38
CA ASN A 382 -15.52 12.46 -8.42
C ASN A 382 -14.96 11.33 -7.58
N SER A 383 -15.53 10.14 -7.72
CA SER A 383 -15.11 8.98 -6.94
C SER A 383 -13.74 8.50 -7.43
N ILE A 384 -12.83 8.30 -6.47
CA ILE A 384 -11.54 7.66 -6.66
C ILE A 384 -11.60 6.33 -5.92
N PHE A 385 -11.30 5.24 -6.62
CA PHE A 385 -11.44 3.90 -6.07
C PHE A 385 -10.10 3.18 -6.01
N THR A 386 -9.99 2.27 -5.04
CA THR A 386 -9.04 1.17 -5.02
C THR A 386 -9.36 0.18 -6.14
N PRO A 387 -8.39 -0.63 -6.60
CA PRO A 387 -8.68 -1.69 -7.55
C PRO A 387 -9.72 -2.67 -7.00
N THR A 388 -10.68 -3.06 -7.83
CA THR A 388 -11.62 -4.16 -7.54
C THR A 388 -10.88 -5.49 -7.45
N PHE A 389 -9.91 -5.69 -8.36
CA PHE A 389 -9.03 -6.87 -8.38
C PHE A 389 -7.58 -6.44 -8.57
N SER A 390 -6.65 -7.19 -7.99
CA SER A 390 -5.22 -6.99 -8.20
C SER A 390 -4.51 -8.33 -8.35
N TYR A 391 -3.90 -8.56 -9.51
CA TYR A 391 -3.17 -9.77 -9.85
C TYR A 391 -1.67 -9.49 -9.81
N GLN A 392 -0.89 -10.46 -9.33
CA GLN A 392 0.58 -10.32 -9.25
C GLN A 392 1.21 -11.36 -10.16
N ILE A 393 2.20 -10.96 -10.97
CA ILE A 393 2.88 -11.88 -11.88
C ILE A 393 3.49 -13.08 -11.15
N LYS A 394 3.91 -12.88 -9.89
CA LYS A 394 4.47 -13.96 -9.04
C LYS A 394 3.52 -15.13 -8.83
N THR A 395 2.21 -14.90 -8.89
CA THR A 395 1.22 -15.99 -8.81
C THR A 395 1.33 -16.91 -10.03
N ALA A 396 1.67 -16.35 -11.19
CA ALA A 396 1.84 -17.07 -12.45
C ALA A 396 3.18 -17.82 -12.57
N ALA A 397 4.12 -17.61 -11.64
CA ALA A 397 5.44 -18.26 -11.68
C ALA A 397 5.40 -19.80 -11.62
N SER A 398 4.26 -20.38 -11.25
CA SER A 398 4.03 -21.83 -11.14
C SER A 398 3.55 -22.51 -12.43
N THR A 399 3.20 -21.75 -13.48
CA THR A 399 2.50 -22.31 -14.65
C THR A 399 3.41 -22.59 -15.85
N SER A 400 4.63 -22.04 -15.90
CA SER A 400 5.60 -22.35 -16.95
C SER A 400 7.05 -22.28 -16.46
N SER A 401 7.82 -23.31 -16.80
CA SER A 401 9.27 -23.36 -16.62
C SER A 401 10.04 -22.79 -17.82
N ASN A 402 9.35 -22.29 -18.85
CA ASN A 402 9.98 -21.79 -20.06
C ASN A 402 10.55 -20.38 -19.83
N GLU A 403 11.87 -20.26 -19.93
CA GLU A 403 12.58 -18.97 -19.83
C GLU A 403 12.23 -18.01 -20.98
N GLY A 404 11.63 -18.52 -22.06
CA GLY A 404 11.18 -17.77 -23.23
C GLY A 404 9.70 -17.39 -23.21
N ALA A 405 8.97 -17.56 -22.10
CA ALA A 405 7.55 -17.19 -22.07
C ALA A 405 7.33 -15.72 -22.45
N GLN A 406 6.46 -15.49 -23.43
CA GLN A 406 6.20 -14.17 -24.00
C GLN A 406 5.05 -13.44 -23.30
N TRP A 407 4.07 -14.20 -22.80
CA TRP A 407 2.82 -13.65 -22.30
C TRP A 407 2.55 -14.05 -20.87
N TRP A 408 2.08 -13.11 -20.07
CA TRP A 408 1.40 -13.37 -18.81
C TRP A 408 -0.10 -13.18 -19.06
N HIS A 409 -0.81 -14.29 -19.21
CA HIS A 409 -2.27 -14.31 -19.30
C HIS A 409 -2.85 -14.08 -17.91
N VAL A 410 -3.43 -12.90 -17.71
CA VAL A 410 -3.86 -12.46 -16.38
C VAL A 410 -5.26 -13.01 -16.09
N PHE A 411 -6.20 -12.74 -16.99
CA PHE A 411 -7.60 -13.14 -16.87
C PHE A 411 -8.26 -13.23 -18.25
N THR A 412 -9.43 -13.87 -18.28
CA THR A 412 -10.33 -13.91 -19.44
C THR A 412 -11.68 -13.30 -19.06
N LEU A 413 -12.20 -12.42 -19.91
CA LEU A 413 -13.57 -11.94 -19.87
C LEU A 413 -14.43 -12.91 -20.67
N VAL A 414 -15.34 -13.60 -20.01
CA VAL A 414 -16.17 -14.65 -20.60
C VAL A 414 -17.62 -14.17 -20.68
N PRO A 415 -18.28 -14.25 -21.85
CA PRO A 415 -19.71 -14.02 -21.92
C PRO A 415 -20.46 -14.92 -20.93
N LYS A 416 -21.42 -14.38 -20.17
CA LYS A 416 -22.15 -15.09 -19.12
C LYS A 416 -22.81 -16.37 -19.64
N SER A 417 -23.26 -16.36 -20.89
CA SER A 417 -23.84 -17.50 -21.59
C SER A 417 -22.86 -18.65 -21.86
N LYS A 418 -21.54 -18.38 -21.82
CA LYS A 418 -20.45 -19.33 -22.09
C LYS A 418 -19.72 -19.80 -20.83
N LEU A 419 -20.03 -19.24 -19.66
CA LEU A 419 -19.41 -19.62 -18.39
C LEU A 419 -19.58 -21.11 -18.09
N LEU A 420 -18.50 -21.74 -17.60
CA LEU A 420 -18.58 -23.12 -17.15
C LEU A 420 -19.37 -23.22 -15.86
N THR A 421 -20.10 -24.32 -15.71
CA THR A 421 -20.81 -24.61 -14.45
C THR A 421 -19.85 -24.62 -13.25
N SER A 422 -18.62 -25.10 -13.42
CA SER A 422 -17.61 -25.09 -12.36
C SER A 422 -17.20 -23.69 -11.93
N GLU A 423 -17.16 -22.73 -12.86
CA GLU A 423 -16.76 -21.35 -12.56
C GLU A 423 -17.86 -20.62 -11.78
N ILE A 424 -19.12 -20.91 -12.10
CA ILE A 424 -20.30 -20.40 -11.41
C ILE A 424 -20.38 -21.00 -10.00
N VAL A 425 -20.29 -22.33 -9.88
CA VAL A 425 -20.47 -23.04 -8.60
C VAL A 425 -19.34 -22.75 -7.61
N ASN A 426 -18.10 -22.63 -8.10
CA ASN A 426 -16.94 -22.36 -7.25
C ASN A 426 -16.74 -20.85 -6.98
N GLY A 427 -17.53 -19.98 -7.59
CA GLY A 427 -17.40 -18.52 -7.46
C GLY A 427 -16.08 -17.97 -8.00
N SER A 428 -15.46 -18.65 -8.98
CA SER A 428 -14.20 -18.19 -9.58
C SER A 428 -14.43 -17.16 -10.70
N ALA A 429 -15.65 -17.08 -11.25
CA ALA A 429 -16.05 -16.01 -12.15
C ALA A 429 -16.68 -14.85 -11.35
N THR A 430 -16.25 -13.62 -11.63
CA THR A 430 -16.83 -12.43 -11.02
C THR A 430 -17.63 -11.64 -12.05
N ASP A 431 -18.89 -11.35 -11.73
CA ASP A 431 -19.76 -10.56 -12.60
C ASP A 431 -19.21 -9.13 -12.77
N ILE A 432 -19.26 -8.61 -14.00
CA ILE A 432 -18.97 -7.21 -14.29
C ILE A 432 -20.30 -6.49 -14.50
N GLU A 433 -20.66 -5.67 -13.51
CA GLU A 433 -21.92 -4.93 -13.49
C GLU A 433 -22.15 -4.12 -14.79
N GLY A 434 -23.38 -4.19 -15.31
CA GLY A 434 -23.76 -3.53 -16.56
C GLY A 434 -23.24 -4.19 -17.84
N THR A 435 -22.65 -5.39 -17.76
CA THR A 435 -22.17 -6.14 -18.94
C THR A 435 -22.76 -7.55 -19.03
N GLU A 436 -22.63 -8.17 -20.21
CA GLU A 436 -22.86 -9.60 -20.43
C GLU A 436 -21.62 -10.46 -20.14
N TYR A 437 -20.58 -9.91 -19.50
CA TYR A 437 -19.32 -10.59 -19.24
C TYR A 437 -19.12 -10.85 -17.75
N ALA A 438 -18.35 -11.90 -17.47
CA ALA A 438 -17.75 -12.15 -16.17
C ALA A 438 -16.23 -12.30 -16.32
N LEU A 439 -15.49 -11.88 -15.31
CA LEU A 439 -14.04 -11.99 -15.25
C LEU A 439 -13.65 -13.32 -14.61
N VAL A 440 -12.85 -14.12 -15.32
CA VAL A 440 -12.26 -15.37 -14.85
C VAL A 440 -10.74 -15.22 -14.73
N PRO A 441 -10.13 -15.32 -13.53
CA PRO A 441 -8.70 -15.20 -13.37
C PRO A 441 -7.97 -16.44 -13.91
N ILE A 442 -6.89 -16.22 -14.66
CA ILE A 442 -6.07 -17.29 -15.25
C ILE A 442 -4.68 -17.32 -14.60
N GLN A 443 -4.00 -16.18 -14.55
CA GLN A 443 -2.67 -15.98 -13.96
C GLN A 443 -1.66 -17.06 -14.41
N SER A 444 -1.47 -17.21 -15.73
CA SER A 444 -0.50 -18.14 -16.31
C SER A 444 0.52 -17.44 -17.21
N LEU A 445 1.73 -17.98 -17.24
CA LEU A 445 2.77 -17.67 -18.22
C LEU A 445 2.64 -18.59 -19.43
N GLU A 446 2.45 -18.01 -20.60
CA GLU A 446 2.26 -18.71 -21.88
C GLU A 446 3.50 -18.53 -22.78
N THR A 447 3.92 -19.62 -23.42
CA THR A 447 5.24 -19.69 -24.03
C THR A 447 5.36 -19.04 -25.39
N ASP A 448 4.27 -19.04 -26.15
CA ASP A 448 4.15 -18.38 -27.44
C ASP A 448 2.68 -17.98 -27.70
N ASP A 449 2.46 -17.34 -28.85
CA ASP A 449 1.13 -16.91 -29.27
C ASP A 449 0.17 -18.11 -29.39
N CYS A 450 0.61 -19.26 -29.93
CA CYS A 450 -0.25 -20.43 -30.10
C CYS A 450 -0.71 -21.02 -28.75
N GLU A 451 0.20 -21.21 -27.80
CA GLU A 451 -0.14 -21.72 -26.47
C GLU A 451 -1.12 -20.77 -25.78
N PHE A 452 -0.84 -19.46 -25.86
CA PHE A 452 -1.74 -18.44 -25.38
C PHE A 452 -3.13 -18.55 -26.03
N HIS A 453 -3.23 -18.73 -27.35
CA HIS A 453 -4.50 -18.90 -28.06
C HIS A 453 -5.32 -20.11 -27.57
N ASN A 454 -4.63 -21.22 -27.34
CA ASN A 454 -5.22 -22.45 -26.82
C ASN A 454 -5.72 -22.30 -25.39
N ASN A 455 -5.16 -21.36 -24.65
CA ASN A 455 -5.44 -21.15 -23.24
C ASN A 455 -6.35 -19.94 -22.95
N ILE A 456 -6.78 -19.17 -23.98
CA ILE A 456 -7.79 -18.10 -23.84
C ILE A 456 -9.03 -18.62 -23.09
N TYR A 457 -9.59 -19.74 -23.55
CA TYR A 457 -10.75 -20.41 -22.94
C TYR A 457 -10.93 -21.86 -23.45
N THR A 458 -11.96 -22.59 -22.99
CA THR A 458 -12.16 -24.06 -22.99
C THR A 458 -12.00 -24.89 -24.29
N ASN A 459 -11.63 -24.31 -25.43
CA ASN A 459 -11.42 -25.05 -26.68
C ASN A 459 -9.98 -24.86 -27.18
N LYS A 460 -9.35 -25.95 -27.64
CA LYS A 460 -8.00 -25.95 -28.22
C LYS A 460 -8.07 -25.86 -29.74
N ILE A 461 -7.14 -25.11 -30.32
CA ILE A 461 -6.87 -24.97 -31.75
C ILE A 461 -5.65 -25.84 -32.10
N ASP A 462 -5.68 -26.50 -33.26
CA ASP A 462 -4.51 -27.20 -33.80
C ASP A 462 -3.59 -26.18 -34.49
N CYS A 463 -2.36 -26.02 -33.97
CA CYS A 463 -1.38 -25.03 -34.45
C CYS A 463 -0.32 -25.64 -35.39
N SER A 464 -0.70 -26.64 -36.19
CA SER A 464 0.22 -27.39 -37.06
C SER A 464 0.81 -26.57 -38.21
#